data_AF-A0A382SUM5-F1
#
_entry.id   AF-A0A382SUM5-F1
#
_cell.length_a   1.000
_cell.length_b   1.000
_cell.length_c   1.000
_cell.angle_alpha   90.00
_cell.angle_beta   90.00
_cell.angle_gamma   90.00
#
_symmetry.space_group_name_H-M   'P 1'
#
loop_
_entity.id
_entity.type
_entity.pdbx_description
1 polymer ?
#
loop_
_entity_poly.entity_id
_entity_poly.type
_entity_poly.pdbx_seq_one_letter_code
_entity_poly.pdbx_strand_id
1 'polypeptide(L)' 'MFQTEHLQEKWQPVLQHPDLPEIKDPYKRAVTTVILENQEKAMAEDRSFLSEAAPASNTTG' A
#
# COMPACT_ATOMS: atom_id res chain seq x y z
N MET A 1 -6.77 18.27 -6.41
CA MET A 1 -5.75 17.60 -5.57
C MET A 1 -4.79 16.88 -6.53
N PHE A 2 -3.65 17.50 -6.82
CA PHE A 2 -2.81 17.19 -8.00
C PHE A 2 -1.88 15.96 -7.81
N GLN A 3 -1.83 15.38 -6.60
CA GLN A 3 -0.86 14.33 -6.26
C GLN A 3 -1.43 12.90 -6.33
N THR A 4 -2.70 12.68 -6.67
CA THR A 4 -3.30 11.32 -6.64
C THR A 4 -3.46 10.65 -8.00
N GLU A 5 -3.24 11.33 -9.13
CA GLU A 5 -3.50 10.75 -10.46
C GLU A 5 -2.64 9.51 -10.73
N HIS A 6 -1.31 9.63 -10.56
CA HIS A 6 -0.39 8.49 -10.68
C HIS A 6 -0.68 7.34 -9.70
N LEU A 7 -1.14 7.66 -8.49
CA LEU A 7 -1.53 6.64 -7.51
C LEU A 7 -2.85 5.97 -7.90
N GLN A 8 -3.80 6.70 -8.50
CA GLN A 8 -5.06 6.13 -8.97
C GLN A 8 -4.84 5.16 -10.14
N GLU A 9 -3.87 5.45 -11.02
CA GLU A 9 -3.43 4.53 -12.07
C GLU A 9 -2.81 3.26 -11.47
N LYS A 10 -1.87 3.41 -10.52
CA LYS A 10 -1.26 2.27 -9.80
C LYS A 10 -2.31 1.37 -9.15
N TRP A 11 -3.27 1.98 -8.46
CA TRP A 11 -4.31 1.26 -7.71
C TRP A 11 -5.57 0.98 -8.51
N GLN A 12 -5.55 1.17 -9.83
CA GLN A 12 -6.72 1.02 -10.69
C GLN A 12 -7.43 -0.33 -10.56
N PRO A 13 -6.72 -1.47 -10.47
CA PRO A 13 -7.35 -2.78 -10.31
C PRO A 13 -8.18 -2.93 -9.04
N VAL A 14 -7.80 -2.23 -7.96
CA VAL A 14 -8.53 -2.25 -6.67
C VAL A 14 -9.68 -1.23 -6.71
N LEU A 15 -9.45 -0.04 -7.27
CA LEU A 15 -10.45 1.02 -7.36
C LEU A 15 -11.60 0.71 -8.34
N GLN A 16 -11.42 -0.24 -9.26
CA GLN A 16 -12.43 -0.70 -10.23
C GLN A 16 -12.71 -2.20 -10.12
N HIS A 17 -12.44 -2.81 -8.96
CA HIS A 17 -12.67 -4.24 -8.79
C HIS A 17 -14.17 -4.57 -9.01
N PRO A 18 -14.52 -5.55 -9.88
CA PRO A 18 -15.90 -5.80 -10.27
C PRO A 18 -16.80 -6.22 -9.11
N ASP A 19 -16.22 -6.85 -8.08
CA ASP A 19 -16.96 -7.32 -6.90
C ASP A 19 -17.12 -6.25 -5.81
N LEU A 20 -16.60 -5.04 -6.00
CA LEU A 20 -16.70 -3.94 -5.04
C LEU A 20 -17.63 -2.81 -5.55
N PRO A 21 -18.36 -2.12 -4.65
CA PRO A 21 -19.14 -0.96 -5.03
C PRO A 21 -18.26 0.16 -5.62
N GLU A 22 -18.73 0.80 -6.69
CA GLU A 22 -18.04 1.93 -7.32
C GLU A 22 -17.93 3.15 -6.37
N ILE A 23 -16.75 3.76 -6.32
CA ILE A 23 -16.51 5.02 -5.60
C ILE A 23 -16.79 6.21 -6.52
N LYS A 24 -18.02 6.74 -6.46
CA LYS A 24 -18.46 7.88 -7.30
C LYS A 24 -17.97 9.24 -6.83
N ASP A 25 -17.71 9.38 -5.52
CA ASP A 25 -17.22 10.63 -4.96
C ASP A 25 -15.71 10.79 -5.25
N PRO A 26 -15.30 11.83 -5.98
CA PRO A 26 -13.91 11.99 -6.40
C PRO A 26 -12.95 12.24 -5.22
N TYR A 27 -13.43 12.88 -4.14
CA TYR A 27 -12.63 13.10 -2.95
C TYR A 27 -12.44 11.80 -2.17
N LYS A 28 -13.51 11.01 -2.00
CA LYS A 28 -13.43 9.67 -1.40
C LYS A 28 -12.48 8.78 -2.19
N ARG A 29 -12.53 8.81 -3.52
CA ARG A 29 -11.61 8.05 -4.39
C ARG A 29 -10.16 8.45 -4.18
N ALA A 30 -9.88 9.75 -4.12
CA ALA A 30 -8.53 10.28 -3.85
C ALA A 30 -8.02 9.82 -2.47
N VAL A 31 -8.86 9.93 -1.42
CA VAL A 31 -8.50 9.49 -0.06
C VAL A 31 -8.25 7.98 0.00
N THR A 32 -9.14 7.17 -0.58
CA THR A 32 -8.97 5.71 -0.65
C THR A 32 -7.65 5.34 -1.33
N THR A 33 -7.31 6.04 -2.41
CA THR A 33 -6.04 5.83 -3.13
C THR A 33 -4.81 6.09 -2.24
N VAL A 34 -4.83 7.18 -1.47
CA VAL A 34 -3.74 7.49 -0.53
C VAL A 34 -3.65 6.45 0.59
N ILE A 35 -4.78 5.94 1.08
CA ILE A 35 -4.81 4.89 2.10
C ILE A 35 -4.16 3.60 1.57
N LEU A 36 -4.49 3.17 0.35
CA LEU A 36 -3.89 1.97 -0.27
C LEU A 36 -2.36 2.12 -0.40
N GLU A 37 -1.89 3.27 -0.87
CA GLU A 37 -0.46 3.57 -0.97
C GLU A 37 0.24 3.51 0.39
N ASN A 38 -0.37 4.06 1.43
CA ASN A 38 0.19 4.03 2.78
C ASN A 38 0.19 2.61 3.37
N GLN A 39 -0.81 1.79 3.05
CA GLN A 39 -0.86 0.38 3.47
C GLN A 39 0.27 -0.44 2.85
N GLU A 40 0.55 -0.26 1.56
CA GLU A 40 1.69 -0.94 0.92
C GLU A 40 3.02 -0.54 1.58
N LYS A 41 3.22 0.76 1.83
CA LYS A 41 4.42 1.27 2.53
C LYS A 41 4.57 0.67 3.92
N ALA A 42 3.51 0.68 4.71
CA ALA A 42 3.51 0.10 6.06
C ALA A 42 3.88 -1.40 6.02
N MET A 43 3.31 -2.16 5.08
CA MET A 43 3.66 -3.59 4.91
C MET A 43 5.11 -3.81 4.46
N ALA A 44 5.68 -2.90 3.68
CA ALA A 44 7.09 -2.97 3.27
C ALA A 44 8.02 -2.63 4.45
N GLU A 45 7.68 -1.63 5.25
CA GLU A 45 8.40 -1.23 6.47
C GLU A 45 8.39 -2.35 7.53
N ASP A 46 7.23 -2.97 7.77
CA ASP A 46 7.09 -4.10 8.71
C ASP A 46 7.99 -5.29 8.32
N ARG A 47 8.13 -5.58 7.02
CA ARG A 47 9.06 -6.64 6.54
C ARG A 47 10.51 -6.27 6.80
N SER A 48 10.87 -5.00 6.63
CA SER A 48 12.22 -4.51 6.93
C SER A 48 12.54 -4.64 8.41
N PHE A 49 11.59 -4.35 9.29
CA PHE A 49 11.77 -4.48 10.74
C PHE A 49 12.12 -5.92 11.18
N LEU A 50 11.44 -6.93 10.61
CA LEU A 50 11.75 -8.35 10.89
C LEU A 50 13.14 -8.77 10.37
N SER A 51 13.67 -8.11 9.34
CA SER A 51 15.02 -8.39 8.83
C SER A 51 16.13 -7.86 9.74
N GLU A 52 15.88 -6.79 10.49
CA GLU A 52 16.85 -6.20 11.42
C GLU A 52 16.88 -6.94 12.78
N ALA A 53 15.78 -7.58 13.18
CA ALA A 53 15.67 -8.32 14.43
C ALA A 53 16.13 -9.78 14.37
N ALA A 54 16.57 -10.28 13.20
CA ALA A 54 17.17 -11.60 13.12
C ALA A 54 18.51 -11.58 13.90
N PRO A 55 18.67 -12.36 14.98
CA PRO A 55 19.98 -12.46 15.61
C PRO A 55 20.92 -13.06 14.57
N ALA A 56 21.99 -12.35 14.24
CA ALA A 56 23.16 -12.93 13.59
C ALA A 56 23.85 -13.89 14.57
N SER A 57 23.15 -14.94 14.98
CA SER A 57 23.76 -16.04 15.73
C SER A 57 24.62 -16.80 14.74
N ASN A 58 25.92 -16.53 14.83
CA ASN A 58 27.01 -17.34 14.33
C ASN A 58 26.79 -18.81 14.78
N THR A 59 26.08 -19.61 13.98
CA THR A 59 26.07 -21.07 14.11
C THR A 59 26.96 -21.63 13.01
N THR A 60 28.27 -21.56 13.26
CA THR A 60 29.27 -22.40 12.59
C THR A 60 30.46 -22.56 13.52
N GLY A 61 30.64 -23.78 14.04
CA GLY A 61 31.88 -24.28 14.66
C GLY A 61 31.84 -24.41 16.17
#